data_AF-A0A3D0FSU9-F1
#
_entry.id   AF-A0A3D0FSU9-F1
#
_cell.length_a   1.000
_cell.length_b   1.000
_cell.length_c   1.000
_cell.angle_alpha   90.00
_cell.angle_beta   90.00
_cell.angle_gamma   90.00
#
_symmetry.space_group_name_H-M   'P 1'
#
loop_
_entity.id
_entity.type
_entity.pdbx_description
1 polymer ?
#
loop_
_entity_poly.entity_id
_entity_poly.type
_entity_poly.pdbx_seq_one_letter_code
_entity_poly.pdbx_strand_id
1 'polypeptide(L)'
;MAKLYLKGYNCQELFRRIEMLNFNLKAVKTFILFITTLGLLICGTMLSFKGQSGSATATYGVVILCLIFSSLHEFEWFEGFGVKAKLDKKIKEADDAINKLKEIAIPFSELLLTQTARSGRLGTMIKRRERYRLVKDIEKPLLALGVTKQELEKIKNDWYLFDLCSPIWDNLKLVLDTKLTEKRANLPIGNIAEAHKLNEEIRQLEVFKENLKKIAYQNNLHSTYQDYVNFINNCSVFNQEEKEKLLKENSDLIADLKHYCENHGFRRLEHWFKKDDEND
;
A
#
# COMPACT_ATOMS: atom_id res chain seq x y z
N MET A 1 -31.17 -35.40 -67.08
CA MET A 1 -30.83 -35.75 -65.69
C MET A 1 -29.46 -35.20 -65.36
N ALA A 2 -29.38 -34.42 -64.29
CA ALA A 2 -28.35 -33.42 -64.04
C ALA A 2 -26.97 -34.00 -63.68
N LYS A 3 -25.99 -33.80 -64.58
CA LYS A 3 -24.57 -33.75 -64.23
C LYS A 3 -24.29 -32.36 -63.65
N LEU A 4 -24.41 -32.23 -62.33
CA LEU A 4 -24.11 -30.99 -61.62
C LEU A 4 -22.59 -30.79 -61.51
N TYR A 5 -22.17 -29.67 -62.08
CA TYR A 5 -20.85 -29.05 -62.02
C TYR A 5 -20.38 -28.85 -60.56
N LEU A 6 -19.51 -29.72 -60.05
CA LEU A 6 -18.56 -29.35 -59.00
C LEU A 6 -17.23 -29.02 -59.67
N LYS A 7 -17.19 -27.80 -60.20
CA LYS A 7 -16.01 -27.14 -60.76
C LYS A 7 -14.97 -27.03 -59.64
N GLY A 8 -13.81 -27.64 -59.84
CA GLY A 8 -12.73 -27.76 -58.86
C GLY A 8 -12.32 -26.42 -58.24
N TYR A 9 -12.86 -26.12 -57.07
CA TYR A 9 -12.22 -25.20 -56.14
C TYR A 9 -11.10 -25.97 -55.44
N ASN A 10 -9.87 -25.55 -55.71
CA ASN A 10 -8.68 -26.12 -55.13
C ASN A 10 -8.74 -25.93 -53.60
N CYS A 11 -8.81 -27.02 -52.84
CA CYS A 11 -8.97 -27.00 -51.38
C CYS A 11 -7.94 -26.09 -50.67
N GLN A 12 -6.75 -25.95 -51.25
CA GLN A 12 -5.71 -25.04 -50.76
C GLN A 12 -6.09 -23.55 -50.83
N GLU A 13 -6.90 -23.13 -51.81
CA GLU A 13 -7.29 -21.73 -51.96
C GLU A 13 -8.40 -21.33 -50.98
N LEU A 14 -9.30 -22.27 -50.67
CA LEU A 14 -10.31 -22.12 -49.62
C LEU A 14 -9.65 -22.03 -48.24
N PHE A 15 -8.62 -22.83 -47.98
CA PHE A 15 -7.89 -22.82 -46.71
C PHE A 15 -7.14 -21.48 -46.48
N ARG A 16 -6.43 -20.97 -47.50
CA ARG A 16 -5.77 -19.64 -47.41
C ARG A 16 -6.74 -18.49 -47.18
N ARG A 17 -7.94 -18.54 -47.78
CA ARG A 17 -8.94 -17.48 -47.58
C ARG A 17 -9.51 -17.49 -46.16
N ILE A 18 -9.68 -18.67 -45.55
CA ILE A 18 -10.11 -18.81 -44.16
C ILE A 18 -9.01 -18.33 -43.19
N GLU A 19 -7.73 -18.65 -43.45
CA GLU A 19 -6.61 -18.13 -42.65
C GLU A 19 -6.47 -16.61 -42.72
N MET A 20 -6.60 -16.01 -43.91
CA MET A 20 -6.57 -14.55 -44.07
C MET A 20 -7.74 -13.85 -43.39
N LEU A 21 -8.94 -14.44 -43.40
CA LEU A 21 -10.11 -13.92 -42.68
C LEU A 21 -9.91 -13.97 -41.16
N ASN A 22 -9.37 -15.06 -40.62
CA ASN A 22 -9.06 -15.18 -39.20
C ASN A 22 -7.95 -14.23 -38.76
N PHE A 23 -6.94 -14.01 -39.60
CA PHE A 23 -5.86 -13.05 -39.31
C PHE A 23 -6.38 -11.61 -39.26
N ASN A 24 -7.20 -11.21 -40.24
CA ASN A 24 -7.81 -9.88 -40.26
C ASN A 24 -8.77 -9.68 -39.08
N LEU A 25 -9.53 -10.70 -38.68
CA LEU A 25 -10.42 -10.61 -37.52
C LEU A 25 -9.65 -10.43 -36.21
N LYS A 26 -8.50 -11.09 -36.05
CA LYS A 26 -7.60 -10.92 -34.90
C LYS A 26 -7.02 -9.51 -34.85
N ALA A 27 -6.48 -9.03 -35.97
CA ALA A 27 -5.92 -7.68 -36.07
C ALA A 27 -6.97 -6.59 -35.73
N VAL A 28 -8.21 -6.75 -36.22
CA VAL A 28 -9.30 -5.81 -35.94
C VAL A 28 -9.69 -5.81 -34.45
N LYS A 29 -9.78 -6.98 -33.80
CA LYS A 29 -10.09 -7.07 -32.36
C LYS A 29 -9.02 -6.42 -31.48
N THR A 30 -7.75 -6.69 -31.75
CA THR A 30 -6.63 -6.09 -31.02
C THR A 30 -6.60 -4.57 -31.22
N PHE A 31 -6.89 -4.10 -32.42
CA PHE A 31 -6.97 -2.66 -32.73
C PHE A 31 -8.12 -1.96 -31.99
N ILE A 32 -9.29 -2.59 -31.90
CA ILE A 32 -10.43 -2.08 -31.13
C ILE A 32 -10.08 -1.99 -29.64
N LEU A 33 -9.51 -3.06 -29.05
CA LEU A 33 -9.08 -3.06 -27.65
C LEU A 33 -8.03 -1.98 -27.36
N PHE A 34 -7.10 -1.76 -28.28
CA PHE A 34 -6.08 -0.70 -28.15
C PHE A 34 -6.71 0.70 -28.12
N ILE A 35 -7.65 0.99 -29.02
CA ILE A 35 -8.37 2.27 -29.06
C ILE A 35 -9.21 2.46 -27.79
N THR A 36 -9.92 1.43 -27.34
CA THR A 36 -10.73 1.48 -26.11
C THR A 36 -9.86 1.76 -24.88
N THR A 37 -8.70 1.10 -24.80
CA THR A 37 -7.73 1.29 -23.71
C THR A 37 -7.19 2.72 -23.70
N LEU A 38 -6.81 3.26 -24.88
CA LEU A 38 -6.31 4.62 -25.01
C LEU A 38 -7.36 5.66 -24.62
N GLY A 39 -8.62 5.45 -25.04
CA GLY A 39 -9.74 6.33 -24.68
C GLY A 39 -10.00 6.36 -23.17
N LEU A 40 -10.00 5.20 -22.51
CA LEU A 40 -10.18 5.10 -21.06
C LEU A 40 -9.03 5.76 -20.28
N LEU A 41 -7.81 5.71 -20.80
CA LEU A 41 -6.64 6.36 -20.19
C LEU A 41 -6.75 7.90 -20.24
N ILE A 42 -7.25 8.45 -21.35
CA ILE A 42 -7.55 9.88 -21.51
C ILE A 42 -8.70 10.29 -20.58
N CYS A 43 -9.77 9.49 -20.48
CA CYS A 43 -10.86 9.77 -19.55
C CYS A 43 -10.38 9.74 -18.08
N GLY A 44 -9.56 8.75 -17.69
CA GLY A 44 -9.02 8.64 -16.34
C GLY A 44 -8.13 9.83 -15.94
N THR A 45 -7.31 10.33 -16.87
CA THR A 45 -6.50 11.54 -16.63
C THR A 45 -7.39 12.78 -16.50
N MET A 46 -8.41 12.95 -17.36
CA MET A 46 -9.36 14.07 -17.24
C MET A 46 -10.18 14.04 -15.94
N LEU A 47 -10.61 12.86 -15.47
CA LEU A 47 -11.29 12.73 -14.17
C LEU A 47 -10.37 13.02 -12.99
N SER A 48 -9.09 12.66 -13.09
CA SER A 48 -8.09 12.99 -12.07
C SER A 48 -7.93 14.50 -11.92
N PHE A 49 -7.91 15.25 -13.03
CA PHE A 49 -7.86 16.72 -13.00
C PHE A 49 -9.11 17.37 -12.39
N LYS A 50 -10.26 16.70 -12.42
CA LYS A 50 -11.51 17.18 -11.81
C LYS A 50 -11.64 16.84 -10.31
N GLY A 51 -10.60 16.26 -9.70
CA GLY A 51 -10.58 15.92 -8.27
C GLY A 51 -11.43 14.70 -7.90
N GLN A 52 -11.93 13.93 -8.88
CA GLN A 52 -12.70 12.71 -8.65
C GLN A 52 -11.77 11.49 -8.66
N SER A 53 -10.90 11.41 -7.64
CA SER A 53 -9.87 10.37 -7.50
C SER A 53 -10.44 8.93 -7.45
N GLY A 54 -11.63 8.73 -6.87
CA GLY A 54 -12.29 7.43 -6.84
C GLY A 54 -12.63 6.91 -8.23
N SER A 55 -13.28 7.74 -9.06
CA SER A 55 -13.67 7.39 -10.43
C SER A 55 -12.47 7.24 -11.36
N ALA A 56 -11.42 8.04 -11.17
CA ALA A 56 -10.15 7.90 -11.88
C ALA A 56 -9.48 6.54 -11.59
N THR A 57 -9.43 6.14 -10.32
CA THR A 57 -8.85 4.86 -9.91
C THR A 57 -9.61 3.68 -10.53
N ALA A 58 -10.94 3.74 -10.55
CA ALA A 58 -11.77 2.73 -11.20
C ALA A 58 -11.51 2.63 -12.70
N THR A 59 -11.38 3.77 -13.40
CA THR A 59 -11.09 3.79 -14.85
C THR A 59 -9.70 3.25 -15.18
N TYR A 60 -8.68 3.56 -14.37
CA TYR A 60 -7.36 2.94 -14.50
C TYR A 60 -7.39 1.42 -14.24
N GLY A 61 -8.19 0.96 -13.29
CA GLY A 61 -8.41 -0.48 -13.07
C GLY A 61 -8.98 -1.18 -14.30
N VAL A 62 -9.97 -0.57 -14.97
CA VAL A 62 -10.55 -1.11 -16.22
C VAL A 62 -9.54 -1.13 -17.37
N VAL A 63 -8.71 -0.10 -17.51
CA VAL A 63 -7.60 -0.05 -18.49
C VAL A 63 -6.66 -1.25 -18.32
N ILE A 64 -6.28 -1.54 -17.07
CA ILE A 64 -5.40 -2.66 -16.75
C ILE A 64 -6.07 -4.00 -17.09
N LEU A 65 -7.35 -4.17 -16.73
CA LEU A 65 -8.11 -5.37 -17.09
C LEU A 65 -8.20 -5.55 -18.62
N CYS A 66 -8.45 -4.49 -19.37
CA CYS A 66 -8.46 -4.53 -20.84
C CYS A 66 -7.11 -4.92 -21.43
N LEU A 67 -6.01 -4.44 -20.86
CA LEU A 67 -4.65 -4.85 -21.26
C LEU A 67 -4.42 -6.34 -21.00
N ILE A 68 -4.83 -6.83 -19.83
CA ILE A 68 -4.75 -8.26 -19.47
C ILE A 68 -5.54 -9.11 -20.49
N PHE A 69 -6.80 -8.75 -20.75
CA PHE A 69 -7.63 -9.47 -21.71
C PHE A 69 -7.11 -9.40 -23.15
N SER A 70 -6.49 -8.28 -23.54
CA SER A 70 -5.81 -8.12 -24.82
C SER A 70 -4.65 -9.11 -24.96
N SER A 71 -3.84 -9.27 -23.91
CA SER A 71 -2.75 -10.26 -23.86
C SER A 71 -3.24 -11.72 -23.78
N LEU A 72 -4.47 -11.95 -23.30
CA LEU A 72 -5.10 -13.27 -23.28
C LEU A 72 -5.67 -13.72 -24.64
N HIS A 73 -5.75 -12.87 -25.67
CA HIS A 73 -6.33 -13.31 -26.95
C HIS A 73 -5.39 -14.18 -27.79
N GLU A 74 -4.10 -14.30 -27.44
CA GLU A 74 -3.16 -15.21 -28.11
C GLU A 74 -3.46 -16.71 -27.86
N PHE A 75 -4.40 -17.04 -26.98
CA PHE A 75 -4.66 -18.41 -26.52
C PHE A 75 -5.51 -19.30 -27.45
N GLU A 76 -6.11 -18.76 -28.51
CA GLU A 76 -7.00 -19.51 -29.41
C GLU A 76 -6.36 -19.82 -30.76
N TRP A 77 -5.75 -21.00 -30.87
CA TRP A 77 -5.98 -22.04 -31.89
C TRP A 77 -4.87 -23.08 -31.82
N PHE A 78 -5.15 -24.38 -31.90
CA PHE A 78 -4.32 -25.42 -32.54
C PHE A 78 -4.85 -26.81 -32.14
N GLU A 79 -5.77 -27.39 -32.90
CA GLU A 79 -6.19 -28.79 -32.72
C GLU A 79 -5.29 -29.76 -33.51
N GLY A 80 -5.03 -30.94 -32.94
CA GLY A 80 -4.45 -32.10 -33.64
C GLY A 80 -3.15 -32.66 -33.05
N PHE A 81 -3.25 -33.82 -32.38
CA PHE A 81 -2.16 -34.75 -31.99
C PHE A 81 -1.17 -34.32 -30.87
N GLY A 82 -1.56 -34.47 -29.59
CA GLY A 82 -0.62 -34.38 -28.47
C GLY A 82 -1.21 -34.05 -27.09
N VAL A 83 -2.25 -34.77 -26.66
CA VAL A 83 -3.11 -34.38 -25.52
C VAL A 83 -2.38 -34.26 -24.17
N LYS A 84 -1.33 -35.05 -23.89
CA LYS A 84 -0.57 -34.96 -22.62
C LYS A 84 0.44 -33.81 -22.60
N ALA A 85 1.30 -33.68 -23.61
CA ALA A 85 2.28 -32.60 -23.69
C ALA A 85 1.63 -31.21 -23.84
N LYS A 86 0.43 -31.14 -24.41
CA LYS A 86 -0.34 -29.90 -24.58
C LYS A 86 -1.04 -29.45 -23.29
N LEU A 87 -1.43 -30.37 -22.42
CA LEU A 87 -1.98 -30.03 -21.11
C LEU A 87 -0.88 -29.41 -20.23
N ASP A 88 0.31 -30.00 -20.21
CA ASP A 88 1.47 -29.46 -19.50
C ASP A 88 1.88 -28.09 -20.03
N LYS A 89 1.87 -27.91 -21.36
CA LYS A 89 2.13 -26.61 -21.99
C LYS A 89 1.05 -25.57 -21.63
N LYS A 90 -0.22 -25.95 -21.59
CA LYS A 90 -1.32 -25.05 -21.21
C LYS A 90 -1.29 -24.67 -19.73
N ILE A 91 -0.95 -25.60 -18.86
CA ILE A 91 -0.72 -25.34 -17.43
C ILE A 91 0.45 -24.35 -17.31
N LYS A 92 1.57 -24.61 -17.99
CA LYS A 92 2.73 -23.72 -17.97
C LYS A 92 2.43 -22.33 -18.53
N GLU A 93 1.68 -22.23 -19.63
CA GLU A 93 1.28 -20.93 -20.19
C GLU A 93 0.30 -20.17 -19.27
N ALA A 94 -0.59 -20.87 -18.55
CA ALA A 94 -1.48 -20.28 -17.57
C ALA A 94 -0.72 -19.81 -16.31
N ASP A 95 0.24 -20.61 -15.84
CA ASP A 95 1.14 -20.23 -14.75
C ASP A 95 1.98 -19.00 -15.13
N ASP A 96 2.51 -18.96 -16.36
CA ASP A 96 3.24 -17.79 -16.88
C ASP A 96 2.35 -16.54 -16.94
N ALA A 97 1.07 -16.69 -17.30
CA ALA A 97 0.11 -15.58 -17.30
C ALA A 97 -0.21 -15.09 -15.87
N ILE A 98 -0.41 -16.01 -14.92
CA ILE A 98 -0.62 -15.68 -13.50
C ILE A 98 0.61 -14.99 -12.92
N ASN A 99 1.82 -15.46 -13.26
CA ASN A 99 3.06 -14.83 -12.83
C ASN A 99 3.18 -13.40 -13.35
N LYS A 100 2.91 -13.15 -14.64
CA LYS A 100 2.87 -11.79 -15.20
C LYS A 100 1.82 -10.90 -14.54
N LEU A 101 0.66 -11.45 -14.20
CA LEU A 101 -0.37 -10.74 -13.44
C LEU A 101 0.12 -10.36 -12.05
N LYS A 102 0.78 -11.29 -11.36
CA LYS A 102 1.38 -11.07 -10.04
C LYS A 102 2.47 -9.99 -10.10
N GLU A 103 3.32 -10.00 -11.13
CA GLU A 103 4.37 -9.00 -11.37
C GLU A 103 3.83 -7.57 -11.50
N ILE A 104 2.61 -7.39 -12.03
CA ILE A 104 1.97 -6.07 -12.15
C ILE A 104 1.13 -5.74 -10.91
N ALA A 105 0.39 -6.73 -10.37
CA ALA A 105 -0.54 -6.54 -9.27
C ALA A 105 0.17 -6.17 -7.96
N ILE A 106 1.35 -6.74 -7.69
CA ILE A 106 2.16 -6.43 -6.51
C ILE A 106 2.54 -4.94 -6.43
N PRO A 107 3.29 -4.37 -7.40
CA PRO A 107 3.72 -2.97 -7.33
C PRO A 107 2.54 -2.01 -7.39
N PHE A 108 1.48 -2.36 -8.11
CA PHE A 108 0.26 -1.54 -8.14
C PHE A 108 -0.44 -1.52 -6.79
N SER A 109 -0.54 -2.67 -6.12
CA SER A 109 -1.10 -2.76 -4.77
C SER A 109 -0.24 -2.00 -3.77
N GLU A 110 1.08 -2.12 -3.84
CA GLU A 110 2.00 -1.34 -3.00
C GLU A 110 1.76 0.18 -3.14
N LEU A 111 1.62 0.65 -4.39
CA LEU A 111 1.30 2.04 -4.69
C LEU A 111 -0.05 2.45 -4.08
N LEU A 112 -1.12 1.68 -4.33
CA LEU A 112 -2.45 1.96 -3.80
C LEU A 112 -2.46 1.98 -2.27
N LEU A 113 -1.76 1.02 -1.66
CA LEU A 113 -1.72 0.88 -0.23
C LEU A 113 -0.93 2.05 0.41
N THR A 114 0.20 2.43 -0.19
CA THR A 114 0.98 3.62 0.22
C THR A 114 0.18 4.91 0.08
N GLN A 115 -0.53 5.09 -1.04
CA GLN A 115 -1.39 6.26 -1.26
C GLN A 115 -2.49 6.32 -0.20
N THR A 116 -3.20 5.21 0.04
CA THR A 116 -4.27 5.14 1.03
C THR A 116 -3.76 5.42 2.45
N ALA A 117 -2.58 4.88 2.80
CA ALA A 117 -1.94 5.14 4.09
C ALA A 117 -1.59 6.64 4.25
N ARG A 118 -1.09 7.30 3.20
CA ARG A 118 -0.71 8.72 3.23
C ARG A 118 -1.90 9.67 3.20
N SER A 119 -2.93 9.38 2.40
CA SER A 119 -4.13 10.22 2.32
C SER A 119 -4.76 10.41 3.69
N GLY A 120 -4.94 9.34 4.47
CA GLY A 120 -5.51 9.44 5.82
C GLY A 120 -4.69 10.29 6.80
N ARG A 121 -3.43 10.60 6.50
CA ARG A 121 -2.53 11.42 7.34
C ARG A 121 -2.48 12.90 6.93
N LEU A 122 -2.77 13.22 5.66
CA LEU A 122 -2.74 14.59 5.12
C LEU A 122 -4.09 15.32 5.26
N GLY A 123 -4.90 14.96 6.25
CA GLY A 123 -6.20 15.58 6.49
C GLY A 123 -7.28 15.19 5.48
N THR A 124 -7.11 14.10 4.72
CA THR A 124 -8.22 13.55 3.93
C THR A 124 -9.23 12.81 4.82
N MET A 125 -10.51 12.83 4.43
CA MET A 125 -11.65 12.34 5.21
C MET A 125 -11.78 10.80 5.33
N ILE A 126 -10.83 10.00 4.86
CA ILE A 126 -10.99 8.53 4.88
C ILE A 126 -10.77 7.98 6.29
N LYS A 127 -11.86 7.56 6.94
CA LYS A 127 -11.83 6.94 8.27
C LYS A 127 -10.98 5.66 8.26
N ARG A 128 -10.26 5.39 9.34
CA ARG A 128 -9.49 4.18 9.69
C ARG A 128 -10.23 2.90 9.38
N ARG A 129 -11.54 2.83 9.70
CA ARG A 129 -12.38 1.67 9.40
C ARG A 129 -12.51 1.43 7.90
N GLU A 130 -12.70 2.49 7.13
CA GLU A 130 -12.77 2.43 5.67
C GLU A 130 -11.40 2.09 5.07
N ARG A 131 -10.32 2.72 5.56
CA ARG A 131 -8.94 2.38 5.19
C ARG A 131 -8.64 0.89 5.43
N TYR A 132 -9.00 0.36 6.59
CA TYR A 132 -8.84 -1.06 6.90
C TYR A 132 -9.61 -1.95 5.94
N ARG A 133 -10.86 -1.59 5.62
CA ARG A 133 -11.66 -2.31 4.63
C ARG A 133 -11.00 -2.33 3.26
N LEU A 134 -10.49 -1.19 2.79
CA LEU A 134 -9.77 -1.08 1.52
C LEU A 134 -8.53 -1.99 1.48
N VAL A 135 -7.77 -2.10 2.58
CA VAL A 135 -6.68 -3.10 2.67
C VAL A 135 -7.21 -4.49 2.44
N LYS A 136 -8.24 -4.88 3.20
CA LYS A 136 -8.79 -6.24 3.12
C LYS A 136 -9.34 -6.56 1.74
N ASP A 137 -9.89 -5.56 1.05
CA ASP A 137 -10.40 -5.70 -0.30
C ASP A 137 -9.27 -5.79 -1.36
N ILE A 138 -8.05 -5.28 -1.07
CA ILE A 138 -6.85 -5.49 -1.88
C ILE A 138 -6.14 -6.82 -1.54
N GLU A 139 -6.09 -7.20 -0.27
CA GLU A 139 -5.45 -8.45 0.19
C GLU A 139 -6.11 -9.69 -0.43
N LYS A 140 -7.45 -9.73 -0.49
CA LYS A 140 -8.21 -10.89 -1.00
C LYS A 140 -7.84 -11.26 -2.44
N PRO A 141 -7.88 -10.34 -3.44
CA PRO A 141 -7.42 -10.62 -4.80
C PRO A 141 -5.94 -11.06 -4.87
N LEU A 142 -5.05 -10.42 -4.11
CA LEU A 142 -3.62 -10.78 -4.12
C LEU A 142 -3.38 -12.21 -3.63
N LEU A 143 -4.06 -12.61 -2.55
CA LEU A 143 -4.00 -13.99 -2.05
C LEU A 143 -4.57 -14.97 -3.08
N ALA A 144 -5.66 -14.61 -3.78
CA ALA A 144 -6.23 -15.42 -4.85
C ALA A 144 -5.29 -15.56 -6.07
N LEU A 145 -4.42 -14.58 -6.31
CA LEU A 145 -3.35 -14.62 -7.33
C LEU A 145 -2.10 -15.39 -6.88
N GLY A 146 -2.10 -16.02 -5.70
CA GLY A 146 -0.95 -16.77 -5.19
C GLY A 146 0.17 -15.89 -4.62
N VAL A 147 -0.14 -14.66 -4.22
CA VAL A 147 0.77 -13.85 -3.38
C VAL A 147 0.82 -14.48 -2.00
N THR A 148 2.03 -14.74 -1.51
CA THR A 148 2.26 -15.32 -0.18
C THR A 148 1.96 -14.28 0.90
N LYS A 149 1.67 -14.75 2.12
CA LYS A 149 1.50 -13.84 3.27
C LYS A 149 2.74 -12.97 3.50
N GLN A 150 3.94 -13.52 3.32
CA GLN A 150 5.19 -12.77 3.50
C GLN A 150 5.35 -11.66 2.45
N GLU A 151 5.01 -11.91 1.19
CA GLU A 151 4.98 -10.86 0.16
C GLU A 151 3.93 -9.80 0.51
N LEU A 152 2.74 -10.22 0.96
CA LEU A 152 1.68 -9.30 1.35
C LEU A 152 2.08 -8.38 2.51
N GLU A 153 2.81 -8.91 3.51
CA GLU A 153 3.36 -8.09 4.60
C GLU A 153 4.41 -7.09 4.11
N LYS A 154 5.23 -7.45 3.12
CA LYS A 154 6.16 -6.50 2.48
C LYS A 154 5.41 -5.38 1.75
N ILE A 155 4.33 -5.71 1.05
CA ILE A 155 3.51 -4.71 0.34
C ILE A 155 2.81 -3.76 1.32
N LYS A 156 2.38 -4.28 2.49
CA LYS A 156 1.75 -3.49 3.56
C LYS A 156 2.74 -2.73 4.44
N ASN A 157 4.04 -2.77 4.13
CA ASN A 157 5.05 -2.10 4.91
C ASN A 157 4.69 -0.62 5.09
N ASP A 158 4.89 -0.08 6.28
CA ASP A 158 4.51 1.28 6.70
C ASP A 158 3.01 1.65 6.74
N TRP A 159 2.08 0.77 6.37
CA TRP A 159 0.64 1.14 6.38
C TRP A 159 0.21 1.60 7.77
N TYR A 160 0.33 0.72 8.76
CA TYR A 160 -0.24 0.91 10.09
C TYR A 160 0.77 1.41 11.10
N LEU A 161 2.07 1.28 10.81
CA LEU A 161 3.13 1.56 11.77
C LEU A 161 3.06 3.01 12.25
N PHE A 162 2.98 3.96 11.32
CA PHE A 162 2.86 5.37 11.66
C PHE A 162 1.64 5.61 12.56
N ASP A 163 0.46 5.15 12.16
CA ASP A 163 -0.80 5.39 12.89
C ASP A 163 -0.81 4.76 14.30
N LEU A 164 -0.08 3.66 14.50
CA LEU A 164 0.13 3.00 15.80
C LEU A 164 1.18 3.72 16.65
N CYS A 165 2.21 4.30 16.04
CA CYS A 165 3.29 4.97 16.75
C CYS A 165 2.99 6.44 17.05
N SER A 166 2.21 7.14 16.21
CA SER A 166 1.90 8.57 16.38
C SER A 166 1.40 8.91 17.78
N PRO A 167 0.44 8.19 18.39
CA PRO A 167 -0.04 8.55 19.73
C PRO A 167 1.06 8.49 20.80
N ILE A 168 1.97 7.53 20.67
CA ILE A 168 3.12 7.37 21.56
C ILE A 168 4.07 8.58 21.40
N TRP A 169 4.36 8.98 20.16
CA TRP A 169 5.20 10.13 19.85
C TRP A 169 4.57 11.46 20.25
N ASP A 170 3.26 11.61 20.05
CA ASP A 170 2.50 12.81 20.38
C ASP A 170 2.48 13.03 21.90
N ASN A 171 2.29 11.97 22.69
CA ASN A 171 2.34 12.04 24.15
C ASN A 171 3.74 12.46 24.64
N LEU A 172 4.78 11.81 24.10
CA LEU A 172 6.16 12.15 24.48
C LEU A 172 6.54 13.58 24.08
N LYS A 173 6.11 14.02 22.90
CA LYS A 173 6.29 15.40 22.44
C LYS A 173 5.56 16.39 23.36
N LEU A 174 4.33 16.10 23.76
CA LEU A 174 3.55 16.94 24.67
C LEU A 174 4.27 17.12 26.02
N VAL A 175 4.81 16.04 26.57
CA VAL A 175 5.53 16.06 27.85
C VAL A 175 6.83 16.87 27.74
N LEU A 176 7.58 16.69 26.65
CA LEU A 176 8.79 17.48 26.38
C LEU A 176 8.48 18.96 26.18
N ASP A 177 7.42 19.28 25.43
CA ASP A 177 6.98 20.66 25.16
C ASP A 177 6.51 21.36 26.44
N THR A 178 5.80 20.64 27.32
CA THR A 178 5.37 21.14 28.62
C THR A 178 6.57 21.49 29.49
N LYS A 179 7.53 20.55 29.65
CA LYS A 179 8.77 20.79 30.41
C LYS A 179 9.58 21.96 29.86
N LEU A 180 9.73 22.03 28.55
CA LEU A 180 10.47 23.10 27.89
C LEU A 180 9.81 24.46 28.13
N THR A 181 8.48 24.51 28.14
CA THR A 181 7.71 25.72 28.45
C THR A 181 7.88 26.13 29.92
N GLU A 182 7.76 25.18 30.86
CA GLU A 182 7.99 25.41 32.30
C GLU A 182 9.41 25.91 32.59
N LYS A 183 10.43 25.31 31.96
CA LYS A 183 11.83 25.72 32.12
C LYS A 183 12.08 27.12 31.58
N ARG A 184 11.51 27.47 30.42
CA ARG A 184 11.62 28.83 29.86
C ARG A 184 10.91 29.88 30.72
N ALA A 185 9.76 29.54 31.29
CA ALA A 185 9.03 30.44 32.18
C ALA A 185 9.77 30.74 33.50
N ASN A 186 10.59 29.79 33.97
CA ASN A 186 11.35 29.89 35.21
C ASN A 186 12.78 30.44 35.04
N LEU A 187 13.10 31.08 33.90
CA LEU A 187 14.42 31.67 33.69
C LEU A 187 14.68 32.79 34.72
N PRO A 188 15.74 32.70 35.54
CA PRO A 188 15.99 33.67 36.59
C PRO A 188 16.46 35.00 36.00
N ILE A 189 15.86 36.09 36.48
CA ILE A 189 16.26 37.45 36.11
C ILE A 189 17.39 37.87 37.06
N GLY A 190 18.59 38.08 36.52
CA GLY A 190 19.73 38.64 37.25
C GLY A 190 20.70 37.63 37.88
N ASN A 191 20.34 36.34 37.98
CA ASN A 191 21.29 35.29 38.41
C ASN A 191 21.91 34.58 37.20
N ILE A 192 23.09 35.04 36.76
CA ILE A 192 23.76 34.54 35.56
C ILE A 192 24.13 33.04 35.67
N ALA A 193 24.59 32.59 36.84
CA ALA A 193 25.00 31.19 37.02
C ALA A 193 23.81 30.22 36.93
N GLU A 194 22.69 30.59 37.56
CA GLU A 194 21.46 29.81 37.51
C GLU A 194 20.81 29.85 36.13
N ALA A 195 20.81 31.01 35.46
CA ALA A 195 20.35 31.15 34.08
C ALA A 195 21.16 30.27 33.11
N HIS A 196 22.49 30.21 33.27
CA HIS A 196 23.35 29.36 32.45
C HIS A 196 23.04 27.88 32.65
N LYS A 197 22.87 27.43 33.91
CA LYS A 197 22.48 26.04 34.21
C LYS A 197 21.13 25.69 33.57
N LEU A 198 20.12 26.56 33.69
CA LEU A 198 18.80 26.33 33.14
C LEU A 198 18.80 26.33 31.60
N ASN A 199 19.59 27.21 30.98
CA ASN A 199 19.75 27.23 29.52
C ASN A 199 20.39 25.95 28.98
N GLU A 200 21.34 25.36 29.71
CA GLU A 200 21.93 24.08 29.31
C GLU A 200 20.90 22.93 29.39
N GLU A 201 20.04 22.92 30.42
CA GLU A 201 18.92 21.96 30.51
C GLU A 201 17.91 22.13 29.36
N ILE A 202 17.58 23.37 28.98
CA ILE A 202 16.73 23.68 27.82
C ILE A 202 17.38 23.18 26.52
N ARG A 203 18.68 23.42 26.33
CA ARG A 203 19.43 22.94 25.16
C ARG A 203 19.39 21.42 25.06
N GLN A 204 19.55 20.72 26.17
CA GLN A 204 19.43 19.26 26.19
C GLN A 204 18.01 18.80 25.78
N LEU A 205 16.96 19.43 26.32
CA LEU A 205 15.57 19.15 25.92
C LEU A 205 15.34 19.34 24.41
N GLU A 206 15.88 20.40 23.83
CA GLU A 206 15.76 20.67 22.39
C GLU A 206 16.48 19.61 21.56
N VAL A 207 17.70 19.21 21.96
CA VAL A 207 18.42 18.11 21.31
C VAL A 207 17.63 16.81 21.40
N PHE A 208 17.04 16.49 22.56
CA PHE A 208 16.18 15.31 22.72
C PHE A 208 14.94 15.37 21.81
N LYS A 209 14.29 16.53 21.72
CA LYS A 209 13.13 16.73 20.85
C LYS A 209 13.48 16.54 19.37
N GLU A 210 14.64 17.02 18.93
CA GLU A 210 15.11 16.79 17.56
C GLU A 210 15.48 15.32 17.31
N ASN A 211 16.07 14.63 18.29
CA ASN A 211 16.33 13.20 18.18
C ASN A 211 15.03 12.38 18.12
N LEU A 212 14.02 12.76 18.89
CA LEU A 212 12.70 12.14 18.84
C LEU A 212 12.08 12.25 17.45
N LYS A 213 12.14 13.43 16.83
CA LYS A 213 11.68 13.63 15.44
C LYS A 213 12.40 12.69 14.48
N LYS A 214 13.74 12.59 14.58
CA LYS A 214 14.52 11.70 13.70
C LYS A 214 14.08 10.25 13.82
N ILE A 215 13.90 9.74 15.05
CA ILE A 215 13.42 8.37 15.29
C ILE A 215 12.02 8.18 14.71
N ALA A 216 11.11 9.14 14.95
CA ALA A 216 9.75 9.09 14.43
C ALA A 216 9.68 9.09 12.88
N TYR A 217 10.66 9.69 12.19
CA TYR A 217 10.73 9.69 10.72
C TYR A 217 11.48 8.50 10.12
N GLN A 218 12.31 7.78 10.90
CA GLN A 218 13.13 6.67 10.39
C GLN A 218 12.34 5.39 10.10
N ASN A 219 11.07 5.28 10.54
CA ASN A 219 10.10 4.23 10.14
C ASN A 219 10.68 2.80 10.08
N ASN A 220 11.44 2.36 11.08
CA ASN A 220 11.91 0.97 11.11
C ASN A 220 10.92 0.05 11.82
N LEU A 221 10.11 -0.67 11.03
CA LEU A 221 9.07 -1.61 11.48
C LEU A 221 9.52 -2.59 12.59
N HIS A 222 10.78 -3.01 12.60
CA HIS A 222 11.25 -4.07 13.50
C HIS A 222 11.74 -3.58 14.86
N SER A 223 12.23 -2.33 14.96
CA SER A 223 12.78 -1.79 16.20
C SER A 223 11.90 -0.72 16.84
N THR A 224 10.81 -0.27 16.20
CA THR A 224 10.12 0.96 16.61
C THR A 224 9.68 0.97 18.09
N TYR A 225 9.14 -0.13 18.63
CA TYR A 225 8.74 -0.17 20.05
C TYR A 225 9.96 -0.16 21.00
N GLN A 226 11.05 -0.81 20.60
CA GLN A 226 12.30 -0.82 21.37
C GLN A 226 12.95 0.55 21.33
N ASP A 227 12.93 1.22 20.18
CA ASP A 227 13.45 2.57 20.01
C ASP A 227 12.72 3.55 20.93
N TYR A 228 11.41 3.42 21.09
CA TYR A 228 10.65 4.21 22.07
C TYR A 228 11.09 3.95 23.52
N VAL A 229 11.12 2.67 23.93
CA VAL A 229 11.50 2.29 25.30
C VAL A 229 12.94 2.73 25.60
N ASN A 230 13.86 2.51 24.67
CA ASN A 230 15.24 2.94 24.76
C ASN A 230 15.37 4.46 24.81
N PHE A 231 14.57 5.19 24.01
CA PHE A 231 14.56 6.65 24.03
C PHE A 231 14.17 7.18 25.40
N ILE A 232 13.11 6.64 26.01
CA ILE A 232 12.68 7.05 27.36
C ILE A 232 13.75 6.70 28.40
N ASN A 233 14.25 5.47 28.38
CA ASN A 233 15.22 5.00 29.36
C ASN A 233 16.53 5.80 29.31
N ASN A 234 16.98 6.17 28.10
CA ASN A 234 18.21 6.93 27.88
C ASN A 234 18.02 8.46 27.97
N CYS A 235 16.79 8.95 28.16
CA CYS A 235 16.55 10.37 28.35
C CYS A 235 17.12 10.81 29.71
N SER A 236 18.11 11.69 29.69
CA SER A 236 18.71 12.25 30.92
C SER A 236 17.83 13.31 31.57
N VAL A 237 16.84 13.84 30.85
CA VAL A 237 15.97 14.92 31.33
C VAL A 237 14.82 14.41 32.18
N PHE A 238 14.44 13.14 32.01
CA PHE A 238 13.43 12.51 32.84
C PHE A 238 14.05 11.88 34.06
N ASN A 239 13.45 12.12 35.23
CA ASN A 239 13.77 11.33 36.42
C ASN A 239 13.16 9.92 36.30
N GLN A 240 13.49 9.03 37.23
CA GLN A 240 13.05 7.64 37.17
C GLN A 240 11.52 7.50 37.28
N GLU A 241 10.88 8.29 38.12
CA GLU A 241 9.42 8.29 38.31
C GLU A 241 8.69 8.73 37.03
N GLU A 242 9.20 9.75 36.35
CA GLU A 242 8.67 10.25 35.08
C GLU A 242 8.81 9.21 33.97
N LYS A 243 9.94 8.51 33.91
CA LYS A 243 10.14 7.41 32.96
C LYS A 243 9.12 6.30 33.19
N GLU A 244 8.95 5.87 34.44
CA GLU A 244 7.99 4.82 34.80
C GLU A 244 6.56 5.23 34.50
N LYS A 245 6.19 6.49 34.80
CA LYS A 245 4.88 7.04 34.48
C LYS A 245 4.62 7.03 32.97
N LEU A 246 5.55 7.53 32.15
CA LEU A 246 5.41 7.54 30.70
C LEU A 246 5.28 6.13 30.12
N LEU A 247 6.09 5.19 30.59
CA LEU A 247 6.01 3.79 30.16
C LEU A 247 4.67 3.15 30.57
N LYS A 248 4.17 3.47 31.76
CA LYS A 248 2.88 2.96 32.25
C LYS A 248 1.70 3.53 31.45
N GLU A 249 1.69 4.83 31.22
CA GLU A 249 0.65 5.52 30.44
C GLU A 249 0.57 5.02 28.99
N ASN A 250 1.72 4.67 28.40
CA ASN A 250 1.80 4.17 27.02
C ASN A 250 1.87 2.63 26.95
N SER A 251 1.82 1.92 28.06
CA SER A 251 2.04 0.46 28.13
C SER A 251 1.17 -0.32 27.15
N ASP A 252 -0.08 0.09 27.03
CA ASP A 252 -1.09 -0.51 26.18
C ASP A 252 -0.82 -0.28 24.69
N LEU A 253 -0.36 0.93 24.33
CA LEU A 253 0.05 1.29 22.97
C LEU A 253 1.37 0.58 22.58
N ILE A 254 2.32 0.50 23.52
CA ILE A 254 3.57 -0.25 23.34
C ILE A 254 3.25 -1.74 23.10
N ALA A 255 2.30 -2.31 23.86
CA ALA A 255 1.86 -3.69 23.68
C ALA A 255 1.18 -3.91 22.33
N ASP A 256 0.36 -2.96 21.87
CA ASP A 256 -0.24 -3.00 20.53
C ASP A 256 0.83 -2.96 19.43
N LEU A 257 1.80 -2.06 19.56
CA LEU A 257 2.90 -1.92 18.61
C LEU A 257 3.80 -3.16 18.58
N LYS A 258 4.18 -3.68 19.75
CA LYS A 258 4.95 -4.93 19.88
C LYS A 258 4.21 -6.10 19.22
N HIS A 259 2.92 -6.26 19.52
CA HIS A 259 2.11 -7.32 18.93
C HIS A 259 2.05 -7.19 17.39
N TYR A 260 1.92 -5.97 16.88
CA TYR A 260 1.93 -5.72 15.43
C TYR A 260 3.28 -6.06 14.79
N CYS A 261 4.40 -5.67 15.41
CA CYS A 261 5.74 -6.02 14.93
C CYS A 261 5.99 -7.53 14.89
N GLU A 262 5.45 -8.29 15.85
CA GLU A 262 5.66 -9.74 15.97
C GLU A 262 4.67 -10.57 15.13
N ASN A 263 3.42 -10.12 15.01
CA ASN A 263 2.31 -10.93 14.47
C ASN A 263 1.67 -10.34 13.20
N HIS A 264 2.09 -9.13 12.78
CA HIS A 264 1.52 -8.42 11.63
C HIS A 264 -0.01 -8.21 11.72
N GLY A 265 -0.50 -8.00 12.94
CA GLY A 265 -1.93 -7.91 13.24
C GLY A 265 -2.23 -6.92 14.37
N PHE A 266 -3.49 -6.52 14.48
CA PHE A 266 -3.95 -5.64 15.54
C PHE A 266 -4.34 -6.44 16.79
N ARG A 267 -3.77 -6.09 17.94
CA ARG A 267 -4.20 -6.62 19.24
C ARG A 267 -5.60 -6.12 19.63
N ARG A 268 -5.87 -4.82 19.38
CA ARG A 268 -7.10 -4.12 19.77
C ARG A 268 -7.68 -3.31 18.61
N LEU A 269 -8.14 -4.00 17.56
CA LEU A 269 -8.61 -3.38 16.33
C LEU A 269 -9.72 -2.34 16.55
N GLU A 270 -10.71 -2.66 17.39
CA GLU A 270 -11.82 -1.71 17.67
C GLU A 270 -11.35 -0.45 18.41
N HIS A 271 -10.34 -0.55 19.28
CA HIS A 271 -9.76 0.63 19.93
C HIS A 271 -9.08 1.54 18.90
N TRP A 272 -8.43 0.96 17.89
CA TRP A 272 -7.81 1.73 16.81
C TRP A 272 -8.87 2.50 15.98
N PHE A 273 -10.05 1.92 15.76
CA PHE A 273 -11.13 2.59 15.03
C PHE A 273 -11.74 3.79 15.77
N LYS A 274 -11.86 3.73 17.11
CA LYS A 274 -12.52 4.76 17.92
C LYS A 274 -11.97 6.18 17.76
N LYS A 275 -10.69 6.34 17.42
CA LYS A 275 -10.06 7.67 17.30
C LYS A 275 -10.72 8.57 16.24
N ASP A 276 -11.40 7.98 15.25
CA ASP A 276 -12.10 8.76 14.23
C ASP A 276 -13.54 9.08 14.64
N ASP A 277 -14.12 8.30 15.54
CA ASP A 277 -15.50 8.51 16.04
C ASP A 277 -15.56 9.62 17.10
N GLU A 278 -14.41 10.00 17.69
CA GLU A 278 -14.29 11.09 18.69
C GLU A 278 -14.12 12.49 18.05
N ASN A 279 -13.91 12.57 16.73
CA ASN A 279 -13.70 13.83 16.00
C ASN A 279 -14.89 14.23 15.09
N ASP A 280 -16.01 13.49 15.15
CA ASP A 280 -17.30 13.84 14.53
C ASP A 280 -18.23 14.52 15.55
#